data_AF-A0A5J9TNN6-F1
#
_entry.id   AF-A0A5J9TNN6-F1
#
_cell.length_a   1.000
_cell.length_b   1.000
_cell.length_c   1.000
_cell.angle_alpha   90.00
_cell.angle_beta   90.00
_cell.angle_gamma   90.00
#
_symmetry.space_group_name_H-M   'P 1'
#
loop_
_entity.id
_entity.type
_entity.pdbx_description
1 polymer ?
#
loop_
_entity_poly.entity_id
_entity_poly.type
_entity_poly.pdbx_seq_one_letter_code
_entity_poly.pdbx_strand_id
1 'polypeptide(L)'
;MGDAKKLKKPPPLLPLSMEKQKQPSDQMDVVSTTKQLTAKLLRPPLPAAVKLACVLAVITAFSIAAGTACALIDSPCDPAKSSLLLPCIELTDAAGAKVIAQEHHQLWVSGLQAAAAVLGLLLPGRSGRAVAFIALAVGVVNLYMVAVVDGIFAAAAPGNLSLKTGNIICIVIFAVLYLMGFLALLLGRDDDDE
;
A
#
# COMPACT_ATOMS: atom_id res chain seq x y z
N MET A 1 -18.21 84.72 17.33
CA MET A 1 -18.46 85.87 16.42
C MET A 1 -17.12 86.41 15.97
N GLY A 2 -16.84 86.37 14.67
CA GLY A 2 -15.58 86.75 14.05
C GLY A 2 -15.52 86.22 12.62
N ASP A 3 -15.63 87.13 11.67
CA ASP A 3 -16.10 86.97 10.30
C ASP A 3 -15.19 86.23 9.29
N ALA A 4 -15.86 85.88 8.20
CA ALA A 4 -15.43 85.17 7.00
C ALA A 4 -14.36 85.86 6.13
N LYS A 5 -13.68 85.06 5.30
CA LYS A 5 -13.36 85.44 3.90
C LYS A 5 -13.14 84.21 3.01
N LYS A 6 -14.08 84.00 2.08
CA LYS A 6 -13.94 83.19 0.86
C LYS A 6 -13.15 83.96 -0.20
N LEU A 7 -12.41 83.25 -1.07
CA LEU A 7 -12.06 83.55 -2.50
C LEU A 7 -10.88 82.61 -2.85
N LYS A 8 -10.70 81.93 -3.99
CA LYS A 8 -11.36 81.81 -5.30
C LYS A 8 -10.65 80.61 -6.02
N LYS A 9 -11.36 79.77 -6.76
CA LYS A 9 -10.85 78.87 -7.85
C LYS A 9 -11.42 79.42 -9.19
N PRO A 10 -11.02 79.03 -10.44
CA PRO A 10 -10.12 77.95 -10.97
C PRO A 10 -9.25 78.45 -12.20
N PRO A 11 -8.96 77.68 -13.30
CA PRO A 11 -8.07 76.53 -13.58
C PRO A 11 -7.04 76.82 -14.75
N PRO A 12 -6.62 75.87 -15.63
CA PRO A 12 -5.78 74.65 -15.49
C PRO A 12 -4.54 74.66 -16.41
N LEU A 13 -3.45 73.94 -16.09
CA LEU A 13 -2.49 73.44 -17.10
C LEU A 13 -1.83 72.13 -16.63
N LEU A 14 -2.18 71.02 -17.30
CA LEU A 14 -1.32 69.83 -17.52
C LEU A 14 -0.30 70.18 -18.65
N PRO A 15 0.73 69.36 -18.98
CA PRO A 15 1.11 68.04 -18.43
C PRO A 15 2.62 67.96 -18.06
N LEU A 16 3.05 66.94 -17.31
CA LEU A 16 4.34 66.31 -17.55
C LEU A 16 4.40 64.91 -16.93
N SER A 17 4.72 63.98 -17.82
CA SER A 17 4.93 62.55 -17.63
C SER A 17 5.92 62.23 -16.50
N MET A 18 5.54 61.31 -15.62
CA MET A 18 6.48 60.30 -15.10
C MET A 18 5.73 58.99 -14.87
N GLU A 19 5.83 58.17 -15.91
CA GLU A 19 5.56 56.75 -15.92
C GLU A 19 6.47 56.06 -14.87
N LYS A 20 5.93 55.80 -13.67
CA LYS A 20 6.63 54.97 -12.68
C LYS A 20 6.22 53.51 -12.88
N GLN A 21 7.08 52.86 -13.62
CA GLN A 21 7.16 51.45 -13.96
C GLN A 21 6.69 50.53 -12.82
N LYS A 22 5.65 49.77 -13.15
CA LYS A 22 5.10 48.61 -12.42
C LYS A 22 6.18 47.52 -12.34
N GLN A 23 6.60 47.15 -11.14
CA GLN A 23 7.44 45.97 -10.89
C GLN A 23 6.56 44.88 -10.25
N PRO A 24 6.36 43.72 -10.89
CA PRO A 24 5.49 42.67 -10.38
C PRO A 24 6.23 41.85 -9.31
N SER A 25 5.80 41.99 -8.07
CA SER A 25 6.15 41.09 -6.96
C SER A 25 5.17 39.92 -6.95
N ASP A 26 5.30 39.02 -7.93
CA ASP A 26 4.41 37.84 -8.07
C ASP A 26 5.18 36.53 -8.33
N GLN A 27 6.50 36.54 -8.22
CA GLN A 27 7.31 35.37 -8.59
C GLN A 27 7.71 34.47 -7.41
N MET A 28 7.41 34.86 -6.17
CA MET A 28 7.85 34.10 -4.98
C MET A 28 6.80 33.11 -4.45
N ASP A 29 5.52 33.25 -4.82
CA ASP A 29 4.46 32.35 -4.35
C ASP A 29 4.17 31.17 -5.29
N VAL A 30 4.37 31.32 -6.61
CA VAL A 30 4.00 30.29 -7.59
C VAL A 30 4.85 29.02 -7.44
N VAL A 31 6.15 29.13 -7.13
CA VAL A 31 7.03 27.96 -6.97
C VAL A 31 6.73 27.20 -5.67
N SER A 32 6.29 27.89 -4.61
CA SER A 32 5.91 27.25 -3.35
C SER A 32 4.56 26.53 -3.48
N THR A 33 3.58 27.15 -4.15
CA THR A 33 2.29 26.53 -4.44
C THR A 33 2.44 25.35 -5.38
N THR A 34 3.29 25.43 -6.42
CA THR A 34 3.46 24.32 -7.36
C THR A 34 4.12 23.10 -6.69
N LYS A 35 5.10 23.30 -5.80
CA LYS A 35 5.70 22.22 -5.00
C LYS A 35 4.73 21.66 -3.95
N GLN A 36 3.90 22.50 -3.33
CA GLN A 36 2.86 22.03 -2.42
C GLN A 36 1.73 21.29 -3.14
N LEU A 37 1.32 21.73 -4.34
CA LEU A 37 0.28 21.08 -5.12
C LEU A 37 0.76 19.73 -5.63
N THR A 38 2.01 19.64 -6.11
CA THR A 38 2.62 18.38 -6.52
C THR A 38 2.85 17.45 -5.33
N ALA A 39 3.25 17.95 -4.16
CA ALA A 39 3.35 17.14 -2.94
C ALA A 39 1.99 16.67 -2.39
N LYS A 40 0.93 17.49 -2.54
CA LYS A 40 -0.46 17.12 -2.19
C LYS A 40 -1.05 16.11 -3.19
N LEU A 41 -0.75 16.24 -4.48
CA LEU A 41 -1.16 15.28 -5.51
C LEU A 41 -0.44 13.93 -5.39
N LEU A 42 0.76 13.90 -4.80
CA LEU A 42 1.54 12.68 -4.62
C LEU A 42 1.10 11.85 -3.40
N ARG A 43 0.35 12.44 -2.46
CA ARG A 43 -0.11 11.76 -1.25
C ARG A 43 -1.59 11.43 -1.37
N PRO A 44 -1.96 10.14 -1.42
CA PRO A 44 -3.37 9.77 -1.46
C PRO A 44 -4.08 10.23 -0.18
N PRO A 45 -5.38 10.58 -0.26
CA PRO A 45 -6.17 10.84 0.93
C PRO A 45 -6.21 9.57 1.80
N LEU A 46 -6.20 9.71 3.13
CA LEU A 46 -6.14 8.58 4.05
C LEU A 46 -7.17 7.48 3.74
N PRO A 47 -8.45 7.78 3.45
CA PRO A 47 -9.43 6.74 3.12
C PRO A 47 -9.06 5.95 1.87
N ALA A 48 -8.42 6.57 0.86
CA ALA A 48 -7.96 5.88 -0.33
C ALA A 48 -6.74 4.99 -0.03
N ALA A 49 -5.80 5.47 0.80
CA ALA A 49 -4.66 4.70 1.26
C ALA A 49 -5.08 3.45 2.06
N VAL A 50 -6.01 3.61 3.00
CA VAL A 50 -6.57 2.50 3.79
C VAL A 50 -7.29 1.51 2.88
N LYS A 51 -8.11 1.98 1.94
CA LYS A 51 -8.76 1.12 0.95
C LYS A 51 -7.76 0.30 0.14
N LEU A 52 -6.73 0.94 -0.41
CA LEU A 52 -5.69 0.27 -1.19
C LEU A 52 -4.97 -0.80 -0.36
N ALA A 53 -4.51 -0.45 0.84
CA ALA A 53 -3.81 -1.37 1.73
C ALA A 53 -4.68 -2.57 2.13
N CYS A 54 -5.94 -2.34 2.49
CA CYS A 54 -6.86 -3.42 2.83
C CYS A 54 -7.20 -4.30 1.63
N VAL A 55 -7.42 -3.73 0.44
CA VAL A 55 -7.68 -4.52 -0.77
C VAL A 55 -6.47 -5.39 -1.11
N LEU A 56 -5.26 -4.85 -1.04
CA LEU A 56 -4.03 -5.63 -1.21
C LEU A 56 -3.92 -6.74 -0.16
N ALA A 57 -4.23 -6.46 1.10
CA ALA A 57 -4.22 -7.45 2.17
C ALA A 57 -5.25 -8.57 1.95
N VAL A 58 -6.45 -8.27 1.44
CA VAL A 58 -7.47 -9.28 1.11
C VAL A 58 -7.03 -10.14 -0.07
N ILE A 59 -6.54 -9.52 -1.15
CA ILE A 59 -6.09 -10.24 -2.35
C ILE A 59 -4.97 -11.22 -1.98
N THR A 60 -3.96 -10.75 -1.25
CA THR A 60 -2.84 -11.58 -0.82
C THR A 60 -3.28 -12.69 0.13
N ALA A 61 -4.15 -12.40 1.10
CA ALA A 61 -4.72 -13.42 1.99
C ALA A 61 -5.46 -14.52 1.20
N PHE A 62 -6.28 -14.12 0.24
CA PHE A 62 -7.03 -15.05 -0.59
C PHE A 62 -6.12 -15.90 -1.48
N SER A 63 -5.14 -15.28 -2.15
CA SER A 63 -4.18 -16.01 -3.00
C SER A 63 -3.37 -17.02 -2.19
N ILE A 64 -2.91 -16.66 -1.00
CA ILE A 64 -2.18 -17.57 -0.12
C ILE A 64 -3.09 -18.69 0.37
N ALA A 65 -4.30 -18.37 0.85
CA ALA A 65 -5.26 -19.37 1.32
C ALA A 65 -5.65 -20.37 0.22
N ALA A 66 -5.90 -19.89 -1.00
CA ALA A 66 -6.21 -20.75 -2.14
C ALA A 66 -5.05 -21.69 -2.46
N GLY A 67 -3.82 -21.18 -2.49
CA GLY A 67 -2.61 -22.00 -2.69
C GLY A 67 -2.48 -23.10 -1.63
N THR A 68 -2.64 -22.75 -0.36
CA THR A 68 -2.59 -23.72 0.75
C THR A 68 -3.72 -24.74 0.70
N ALA A 69 -4.94 -24.32 0.33
CA ALA A 69 -6.07 -25.23 0.22
C ALA A 69 -5.84 -26.24 -0.91
N CYS A 70 -5.33 -25.80 -2.06
CA CYS A 70 -4.94 -26.70 -3.15
C CYS A 70 -3.87 -27.69 -2.71
N ALA A 71 -2.82 -27.24 -2.03
CA ALA A 71 -1.75 -28.11 -1.54
C ALA A 71 -2.25 -29.17 -0.53
N LEU A 72 -3.15 -28.79 0.38
CA LEU A 72 -3.77 -29.71 1.33
C LEU A 72 -4.69 -30.73 0.65
N ILE A 73 -5.46 -30.33 -0.36
CA ILE A 73 -6.36 -31.22 -1.12
C ILE A 73 -5.56 -32.23 -1.94
N ASP A 74 -4.43 -31.81 -2.50
CA ASP A 74 -3.53 -32.65 -3.28
C ASP A 74 -2.59 -33.50 -2.40
N SER A 75 -2.76 -33.52 -1.08
CA SER A 75 -1.99 -34.36 -0.16
C SER A 75 -2.79 -35.61 0.27
N PRO A 76 -2.23 -36.84 0.16
CA PRO A 76 -0.89 -37.18 -0.35
C PRO A 76 -0.79 -37.04 -1.87
N CYS A 77 0.37 -36.62 -2.37
CA CYS A 77 0.52 -36.30 -3.79
C CYS A 77 0.33 -37.52 -4.69
N ASP A 78 -0.51 -37.35 -5.71
CA ASP A 78 -0.71 -38.34 -6.77
C ASP A 78 0.29 -38.06 -7.91
N PRO A 79 1.27 -38.93 -8.17
CA PRO A 79 2.23 -38.73 -9.25
C PRO A 79 1.58 -38.63 -10.63
N ALA A 80 0.37 -39.17 -10.81
CA ALA A 80 -0.39 -39.03 -12.06
C ALA A 80 -0.94 -37.61 -12.30
N LYS A 81 -1.01 -36.77 -11.25
CA LYS A 81 -1.47 -35.38 -11.30
C LYS A 81 -0.32 -34.36 -11.22
N SER A 82 0.92 -34.83 -11.18
CA SER A 82 2.11 -33.98 -11.10
C SER A 82 2.19 -33.06 -12.33
N SER A 83 2.29 -31.76 -12.10
CA SER A 83 2.43 -30.76 -13.16
C SER A 83 3.67 -29.91 -12.93
N LEU A 84 4.08 -29.13 -13.93
CA LEU A 84 5.21 -28.20 -13.77
C LEU A 84 4.94 -27.15 -12.68
N LEU A 85 3.67 -26.81 -12.46
CA LEU A 85 3.22 -25.80 -11.49
C LEU A 85 3.00 -26.39 -10.09
N LEU A 86 2.58 -27.66 -10.01
CA LEU A 86 2.44 -28.42 -8.77
C LEU A 86 3.17 -29.76 -8.94
N PRO A 87 4.51 -29.77 -8.79
CA PRO A 87 5.25 -31.01 -8.86
C PRO A 87 4.99 -31.83 -7.58
N CYS A 88 4.66 -33.10 -7.76
CA CYS A 88 4.61 -34.07 -6.67
C CYS A 88 6.05 -34.27 -6.16
N ILE A 89 6.35 -33.72 -4.98
CA ILE A 89 7.63 -33.87 -4.31
C ILE A 89 7.43 -34.79 -3.12
N GLU A 90 8.19 -35.88 -3.11
CA GLU A 90 8.18 -36.82 -2.00
C GLU A 90 8.95 -36.23 -0.81
N LEU A 91 8.21 -35.87 0.24
CA LEU A 91 8.79 -35.43 1.52
C LEU A 91 8.95 -36.63 2.45
N THR A 92 9.99 -36.60 3.28
CA THR A 92 10.07 -37.50 4.44
C THR A 92 8.83 -37.32 5.32
N ASP A 93 8.36 -38.37 5.98
CA ASP A 93 7.15 -38.34 6.83
C ASP A 93 7.16 -37.18 7.85
N ALA A 94 8.29 -36.95 8.51
CA ALA A 94 8.46 -35.85 9.46
C ALA A 94 8.36 -34.45 8.81
N ALA A 95 8.89 -34.29 7.59
CA ALA A 95 8.80 -33.03 6.85
C ALA A 95 7.39 -32.81 6.30
N GLY A 96 6.73 -33.87 5.80
CA GLY A 96 5.35 -33.82 5.32
C GLY A 96 4.38 -33.42 6.43
N ALA A 97 4.48 -34.05 7.60
CA ALA A 97 3.67 -33.69 8.77
C ALA A 97 3.88 -32.22 9.19
N LYS A 98 5.11 -31.72 9.13
CA LYS A 98 5.43 -30.32 9.42
C LYS A 98 4.79 -29.36 8.40
N VAL A 99 4.84 -29.67 7.11
CA VAL A 99 4.22 -28.86 6.05
C VAL A 99 2.71 -28.82 6.22
N ILE A 100 2.05 -29.96 6.42
CA ILE A 100 0.59 -30.03 6.61
C ILE A 100 0.15 -29.20 7.82
N ALA A 101 0.85 -29.31 8.96
CA ALA A 101 0.56 -28.51 10.14
C ALA A 101 0.74 -27.01 9.88
N GLN A 102 1.78 -26.64 9.12
CA GLN A 102 2.05 -25.26 8.78
C GLN A 102 1.01 -24.68 7.81
N GLU A 103 0.56 -25.44 6.81
CA GLU A 103 -0.50 -25.03 5.89
C GLU A 103 -1.85 -24.83 6.59
N HIS A 104 -2.18 -25.66 7.58
CA HIS A 104 -3.35 -25.44 8.43
C HIS A 104 -3.24 -24.13 9.22
N HIS A 105 -2.09 -23.86 9.84
CA HIS A 105 -1.86 -22.57 10.51
C HIS A 105 -1.97 -21.40 9.53
N GLN A 106 -1.46 -21.57 8.31
CA GLN A 106 -1.48 -20.55 7.28
C GLN A 106 -2.91 -20.19 6.82
N LEU A 107 -3.83 -21.15 6.75
CA LEU A 107 -5.25 -20.90 6.51
C LEU A 107 -5.86 -20.02 7.60
N TRP A 108 -5.58 -20.31 8.87
CA TRP A 108 -6.05 -19.49 10.00
C TRP A 108 -5.48 -18.07 9.96
N VAL A 109 -4.18 -17.93 9.70
CA VAL A 109 -3.50 -16.63 9.59
C VAL A 109 -4.07 -15.83 8.41
N SER A 110 -4.32 -16.48 7.28
CA SER A 110 -4.95 -15.85 6.11
C SER A 110 -6.38 -15.37 6.41
N GLY A 111 -7.16 -16.17 7.15
CA GLY A 111 -8.47 -15.77 7.65
C GLY A 111 -8.40 -14.54 8.56
N LEU A 112 -7.45 -14.51 9.50
CA LEU A 112 -7.23 -13.37 10.39
C LEU A 112 -6.80 -12.11 9.63
N GLN A 113 -5.89 -12.27 8.65
CA GLN A 113 -5.45 -11.19 7.76
C GLN A 113 -6.63 -10.57 7.01
N ALA A 114 -7.48 -11.40 6.39
CA ALA A 114 -8.65 -10.94 5.66
C ALA A 114 -9.67 -10.25 6.58
N ALA A 115 -9.93 -10.83 7.76
CA ALA A 115 -10.82 -10.22 8.75
C ALA A 115 -10.32 -8.85 9.22
N ALA A 116 -9.02 -8.73 9.51
CA ALA A 116 -8.40 -7.45 9.84
C ALA A 116 -8.51 -6.46 8.68
N ALA A 117 -8.25 -6.87 7.45
CA ALA A 117 -8.37 -5.99 6.29
C ALA A 117 -9.82 -5.47 6.10
N VAL A 118 -10.82 -6.34 6.25
CA VAL A 118 -12.24 -5.96 6.21
C VAL A 118 -12.59 -4.99 7.34
N LEU A 119 -12.13 -5.25 8.56
CA LEU A 119 -12.30 -4.32 9.69
C LEU A 119 -11.66 -2.96 9.39
N GLY A 120 -10.47 -2.93 8.80
CA GLY A 120 -9.79 -1.70 8.40
C GLY A 120 -10.59 -0.89 7.36
N LEU A 121 -11.35 -1.56 6.48
CA LEU A 121 -12.25 -0.90 5.51
C LEU A 121 -13.50 -0.31 6.16
N LEU A 122 -14.01 -0.96 7.21
CA LEU A 122 -15.24 -0.56 7.90
C LEU A 122 -15.00 0.56 8.92
N LEU A 123 -13.78 0.64 9.47
CA LEU A 123 -13.43 1.62 10.49
C LEU A 123 -12.97 2.94 9.86
N PRO A 124 -13.48 4.10 10.34
CA PRO A 124 -13.04 5.39 9.85
C PRO A 124 -11.69 5.84 10.45
N GLY A 125 -11.03 6.76 9.75
CA GLY A 125 -9.88 7.54 10.25
C GLY A 125 -8.71 6.69 10.75
N ARG A 126 -8.14 7.10 11.90
CA ARG A 126 -6.94 6.49 12.50
C ARG A 126 -7.14 5.04 12.91
N SER A 127 -8.34 4.66 13.35
CA SER A 127 -8.66 3.28 13.74
C SER A 127 -8.59 2.34 12.52
N GLY A 128 -9.18 2.76 11.38
CA GLY A 128 -9.08 2.01 10.13
C GLY A 128 -7.63 1.87 9.65
N ARG A 129 -6.85 2.95 9.75
CA ARG A 129 -5.41 2.95 9.43
C ARG A 129 -4.62 1.97 10.29
N ALA A 130 -4.81 1.97 11.61
CA ALA A 130 -4.11 1.07 12.51
C ALA A 130 -4.43 -0.40 12.20
N VAL A 131 -5.71 -0.71 11.96
CA VAL A 131 -6.13 -2.06 11.60
C VAL A 131 -5.60 -2.48 10.23
N ALA A 132 -5.52 -1.57 9.26
CA ALA A 132 -4.89 -1.85 7.97
C ALA A 132 -3.38 -2.16 8.11
N PHE A 133 -2.66 -1.47 8.99
CA PHE A 133 -1.27 -1.82 9.32
C PHE A 133 -1.17 -3.23 9.92
N ILE A 134 -2.08 -3.58 10.84
CA ILE A 134 -2.14 -4.93 11.42
C ILE A 134 -2.39 -5.96 10.32
N ALA A 135 -3.34 -5.73 9.41
CA ALA A 135 -3.62 -6.64 8.31
C ALA A 135 -2.40 -6.90 7.43
N LEU A 136 -1.65 -5.85 7.06
CA LEU A 136 -0.41 -6.00 6.30
C LEU A 136 0.68 -6.72 7.10
N ALA A 137 0.81 -6.44 8.40
CA ALA A 137 1.80 -7.11 9.26
C ALA A 137 1.51 -8.60 9.40
N VAL A 138 0.25 -8.98 9.60
CA VAL A 138 -0.18 -10.39 9.58
C VAL A 138 0.13 -11.00 8.21
N GLY A 139 -0.07 -10.26 7.12
CA GLY A 139 0.29 -10.70 5.78
C GLY A 139 1.78 -10.95 5.56
N VAL A 140 2.67 -10.16 6.17
CA VAL A 140 4.11 -10.42 6.15
C VAL A 140 4.45 -11.71 6.89
N VAL A 141 3.80 -11.96 8.05
CA VAL A 141 3.95 -13.23 8.78
C VAL A 141 3.46 -14.41 7.94
N ASN A 142 2.33 -14.24 7.27
CA ASN A 142 1.76 -15.24 6.36
C ASN A 142 2.73 -15.57 5.21
N LEU A 143 3.31 -14.53 4.59
CA LEU A 143 4.32 -14.67 3.53
C LEU A 143 5.60 -15.36 4.01
N TYR A 144 6.01 -15.10 5.25
CA TYR A 144 7.14 -15.80 5.85
C TYR A 144 6.85 -17.30 6.02
N MET A 145 5.63 -17.68 6.42
CA MET A 145 5.24 -19.09 6.51
C MET A 145 5.32 -19.78 5.14
N VAL A 146 4.89 -19.11 4.06
CA VAL A 146 5.05 -19.59 2.67
C VAL A 146 6.53 -19.86 2.37
N ALA A 147 7.41 -18.89 2.65
CA ALA A 147 8.83 -19.02 2.37
C ALA A 147 9.49 -20.18 3.15
N VAL A 148 9.03 -20.46 4.37
CA VAL A 148 9.50 -21.61 5.16
C VAL A 148 9.07 -22.93 4.53
N VAL A 149 7.82 -23.04 4.07
CA VAL A 149 7.31 -24.23 3.37
C VAL A 149 8.08 -24.43 2.06
N ASP A 150 8.28 -23.37 1.29
CA ASP A 150 9.07 -23.39 0.06
C ASP A 150 10.52 -23.84 0.29
N GLY A 151 11.12 -23.42 1.42
CA GLY A 151 12.45 -23.87 1.83
C GLY A 151 12.52 -25.37 2.08
N ILE A 152 11.47 -25.98 2.63
CA ILE A 152 11.38 -27.44 2.83
C ILE A 152 11.32 -28.15 1.48
N PHE A 153 10.46 -27.69 0.56
CA PHE A 153 10.35 -28.26 -0.78
C PHE A 153 11.64 -28.10 -1.59
N ALA A 154 12.30 -26.95 -1.51
CA ALA A 154 13.57 -26.70 -2.18
C ALA A 154 14.70 -27.60 -1.65
N ALA A 155 14.68 -27.92 -0.35
CA ALA A 155 15.62 -28.86 0.25
C ALA A 155 15.33 -30.32 -0.17
N ALA A 156 14.06 -30.68 -0.34
CA ALA A 156 13.65 -32.01 -0.78
C ALA A 156 13.92 -32.26 -2.28
N ALA A 157 13.84 -31.24 -3.13
CA ALA A 157 14.04 -31.35 -4.58
C ALA A 157 14.98 -30.24 -5.13
N PRO A 158 16.29 -30.27 -4.81
CA PRO A 158 17.23 -29.21 -5.18
C PRO A 158 17.42 -29.03 -6.69
N GLY A 159 17.13 -30.07 -7.49
CA GLY A 159 17.19 -30.02 -8.95
C GLY A 159 15.99 -29.35 -9.64
N ASN A 160 14.91 -29.06 -8.90
CA ASN A 160 13.70 -28.49 -9.48
C ASN A 160 13.77 -26.95 -9.54
N LEU A 161 14.52 -26.45 -10.53
CA LEU A 161 14.71 -25.02 -10.75
C LEU A 161 13.41 -24.26 -11.04
N SER A 162 12.40 -24.92 -11.63
CA SER A 162 11.14 -24.27 -11.97
C SER A 162 10.33 -23.94 -10.72
N LEU A 163 10.25 -24.88 -9.76
CA LEU A 163 9.59 -24.63 -8.48
C LEU A 163 10.32 -23.55 -7.69
N LYS A 164 11.65 -23.64 -7.62
CA LYS A 164 12.47 -22.66 -6.92
C LYS A 164 12.28 -21.25 -7.48
N THR A 165 12.30 -21.09 -8.79
CA THR A 165 12.18 -19.79 -9.44
C THR A 165 10.75 -19.23 -9.32
N GLY A 166 9.73 -20.06 -9.54
CA GLY A 166 8.33 -19.67 -9.40
C GLY A 166 7.99 -19.18 -7.99
N ASN A 167 8.40 -19.94 -6.97
CA ASN A 167 8.09 -19.60 -5.58
C ASN A 167 8.80 -18.32 -5.14
N ILE A 168 10.07 -18.13 -5.54
CA ILE A 168 10.80 -16.87 -5.28
C ILE A 168 10.08 -15.67 -5.93
N ILE A 169 9.65 -15.81 -7.18
CA ILE A 169 8.93 -14.74 -7.89
C ILE A 169 7.64 -14.37 -7.14
N CYS A 170 6.84 -15.36 -6.74
CA CYS A 170 5.61 -15.15 -5.97
C CYS A 170 5.89 -14.43 -4.64
N ILE A 171 6.92 -14.86 -3.90
CA ILE A 171 7.31 -14.24 -2.64
C ILE A 171 7.68 -12.77 -2.85
N VAL A 172 8.48 -12.46 -3.87
CA VAL A 172 8.91 -11.10 -4.19
C VAL A 172 7.72 -10.22 -4.57
N ILE A 173 6.80 -10.73 -5.40
CA ILE A 173 5.59 -9.99 -5.79
C ILE A 173 4.76 -9.63 -4.55
N PHE A 174 4.47 -10.59 -3.68
CA PHE A 174 3.70 -10.32 -2.47
C PHE A 174 4.43 -9.36 -1.52
N ALA A 175 5.75 -9.50 -1.37
CA ALA A 175 6.55 -8.56 -0.58
C ALA A 175 6.43 -7.12 -1.10
N VAL A 176 6.51 -6.93 -2.42
CA VAL A 176 6.31 -5.62 -3.06
C VAL A 176 4.89 -5.09 -2.82
N LEU A 177 3.87 -5.93 -2.93
CA LEU A 177 2.49 -5.52 -2.64
C LEU A 177 2.31 -5.08 -1.18
N TYR A 178 2.89 -5.81 -0.22
CA TYR A 178 2.87 -5.39 1.18
C TYR A 178 3.60 -4.06 1.39
N LEU A 179 4.79 -3.89 0.79
CA LEU A 179 5.54 -2.64 0.84
C LEU A 179 4.71 -1.47 0.26
N MET A 180 4.06 -1.67 -0.87
CA MET A 180 3.17 -0.67 -1.46
C MET A 180 1.99 -0.34 -0.53
N GLY A 181 1.40 -1.33 0.13
CA GLY A 181 0.36 -1.13 1.14
C GLY A 181 0.87 -0.31 2.34
N PHE A 182 2.04 -0.65 2.88
CA PHE A 182 2.66 0.08 3.98
C PHE A 182 3.00 1.51 3.58
N LEU A 183 3.58 1.72 2.40
CA LEU A 183 3.91 3.04 1.87
C LEU A 183 2.64 3.88 1.66
N ALA A 184 1.57 3.29 1.13
CA ALA A 184 0.29 3.97 0.99
C ALA A 184 -0.23 4.44 2.36
N LEU A 185 -0.21 3.58 3.39
CA LEU A 185 -0.63 3.94 4.74
C LEU A 185 0.28 4.95 5.40
N LEU A 186 1.59 4.94 5.14
CA LEU A 186 2.55 5.90 5.71
C LEU A 186 2.42 7.29 5.06
N LEU A 187 2.19 7.34 3.74
CA LEU A 187 2.06 8.56 2.97
C LEU A 187 0.64 9.14 2.96
N GLY A 188 -0.37 8.36 3.36
CA GLY A 188 -1.76 8.77 3.46
C GLY A 188 -1.93 9.95 4.42
N ARG A 189 -2.60 11.01 3.94
CA ARG A 189 -2.83 12.24 4.71
C ARG A 189 -4.20 12.20 5.38
N ASP A 190 -4.23 12.44 6.70
CA ASP A 190 -5.47 12.70 7.43
C ASP A 190 -5.94 14.09 6.98
N ASP A 191 -7.01 14.17 6.19
CA ASP A 191 -7.61 15.45 5.77
C ASP A 191 -8.59 16.00 6.83
N ASP A 192 -8.57 15.44 8.05
CA ASP A 192 -9.50 15.76 9.16
C ASP A 192 -9.07 17.00 9.98
N ASP A 193 -8.14 17.81 9.47
CA ASP A 193 -7.69 19.07 10.09
C ASP A 193 -8.24 20.32 9.35
N GLU A 194 -9.54 20.37 9.00
CA GLU A 194 -10.28 21.62 8.70
C GLU A 194 -11.75 21.56 9.16
#